data_AF-X0W9I3-F1
#
_entry.id   AF-X0W9I3-F1
#
_cell.length_a   1.000
_cell.length_b   1.000
_cell.length_c   1.000
_cell.angle_alpha   90.00
_cell.angle_beta   90.00
_cell.angle_gamma   90.00
#
_symmetry.space_group_name_H-M   'P 1'
#
loop_
_entity.id
_entity.type
_entity.pdbx_description
1 polymer ?
#
loop_
_entity_poly.entity_id
_entity_poly.type
_entity_poly.pdbx_seq_one_letter_code
_entity_poly.pdbx_strand_id
1 'polypeptide(L)'
;CKLTEPAFSKRLRDLFTQESFSLEEIELLKLGRHFRLSRDIKLVVGRNKEENEQLLNFFQDEDFLFKAKNLKGPVSLLKKRSKVNNEFIDKSCRITARYCDRNEEENEEVNINYYSKSKELIRTMKVKPLIEDELEILRIQG
;
A
#
# COMPACT_ATOMS: atom_id res chain seq x y z
N CYS A 1 -13.78 12.30 -17.12
CA CYS A 1 -14.47 12.12 -15.81
C CYS A 1 -13.66 11.10 -15.01
N LYS A 2 -13.55 11.18 -13.67
CA LYS A 2 -12.79 10.18 -12.86
C LYS A 2 -13.34 8.75 -12.98
N LEU A 3 -14.52 8.58 -13.59
CA LEU A 3 -15.13 7.30 -13.98
C LEU A 3 -14.62 6.73 -15.33
N THR A 4 -13.78 7.47 -16.06
CA THR A 4 -13.27 7.08 -17.40
C THR A 4 -11.79 6.65 -17.37
N GLU A 5 -11.19 6.49 -16.19
CA GLU A 5 -9.84 5.96 -16.07
C GLU A 5 -9.89 4.42 -16.05
N PRO A 6 -9.30 3.72 -17.04
CA PRO A 6 -9.29 2.25 -17.09
C PRO A 6 -8.81 1.59 -15.79
N ALA A 7 -7.90 2.27 -15.08
CA ALA A 7 -7.41 1.85 -13.77
C ALA A 7 -8.50 1.81 -12.70
N PHE A 8 -9.42 2.79 -12.67
CA PHE A 8 -10.50 2.82 -11.68
C PHE A 8 -11.50 1.68 -11.92
N SER A 9 -11.88 1.42 -13.18
CA SER A 9 -12.78 0.31 -13.50
C SER A 9 -12.18 -1.05 -13.13
N LYS A 10 -10.87 -1.25 -13.32
CA LYS A 10 -10.18 -2.48 -12.90
C LYS A 10 -10.14 -2.63 -11.38
N ARG A 11 -9.84 -1.55 -10.64
CA ARG A 11 -9.92 -1.53 -9.16
C ARG A 11 -11.34 -1.83 -8.65
N LEU A 12 -12.36 -1.30 -9.32
CA LEU A 12 -13.75 -1.55 -8.97
C LEU A 12 -14.12 -3.03 -9.19
N ARG A 13 -13.69 -3.61 -10.33
CA ARG A 13 -13.86 -5.06 -10.59
C ARG A 13 -13.16 -5.91 -9.53
N ASP A 14 -11.94 -5.55 -9.14
CA ASP A 14 -11.21 -6.22 -8.05
C ASP A 14 -11.96 -6.10 -6.71
N LEU A 15 -12.53 -4.94 -6.39
CA LEU A 15 -13.36 -4.76 -5.19
C LEU A 15 -14.63 -5.65 -5.23
N PHE A 16 -15.25 -5.83 -6.40
CA PHE A 16 -16.43 -6.68 -6.55
C PHE A 16 -16.15 -8.18 -6.43
N THR A 17 -14.87 -8.60 -6.39
CA THR A 17 -14.52 -9.99 -6.04
C THR A 17 -14.67 -10.28 -4.54
N GLN A 18 -14.82 -9.23 -3.72
CA GLN A 18 -15.02 -9.32 -2.29
C GLN A 18 -16.49 -9.58 -1.97
N GLU A 19 -16.77 -10.35 -0.93
CA GLU A 19 -18.14 -10.69 -0.51
C GLU A 19 -18.91 -9.47 0.00
N SER A 20 -18.22 -8.47 0.55
CA SER A 20 -18.79 -7.22 1.02
C SER A 20 -17.81 -6.07 0.84
N PHE A 21 -18.31 -4.87 0.55
CA PHE A 21 -17.51 -3.66 0.52
C PHE A 21 -18.29 -2.44 1.01
N SER A 22 -17.58 -1.43 1.51
CA SER A 22 -18.17 -0.19 2.00
C SER A 22 -18.02 0.99 1.02
N LEU A 23 -18.77 2.07 1.26
CA LEU A 23 -18.61 3.30 0.48
C LEU A 23 -17.21 3.88 0.64
N GLU A 24 -16.62 3.78 1.84
CA GLU A 24 -15.25 4.20 2.11
C GLU A 24 -14.25 3.42 1.27
N GLU A 25 -14.48 2.12 1.02
CA GLU A 25 -13.59 1.34 0.16
C GLU A 25 -13.68 1.73 -1.31
N ILE A 26 -14.85 2.15 -1.79
CA ILE A 26 -15.04 2.70 -3.14
C ILE A 26 -14.29 4.04 -3.25
N GLU A 27 -14.41 4.91 -2.25
CA GLU A 27 -13.70 6.19 -2.21
C GLU A 27 -12.17 5.99 -2.18
N LEU A 28 -11.68 5.00 -1.42
CA LEU A 28 -10.27 4.62 -1.38
C LEU A 28 -9.72 4.20 -2.75
N LEU A 29 -10.55 3.66 -3.66
CA LEU A 29 -10.10 3.26 -5.01
C LEU A 29 -9.57 4.44 -5.84
N LYS A 30 -9.97 5.68 -5.49
CA LYS A 30 -9.53 6.91 -6.18
C LYS A 30 -8.11 7.31 -5.79
N LEU A 31 -7.59 6.77 -4.69
CA LEU A 31 -6.30 7.12 -4.11
C LEU A 31 -5.25 6.05 -4.41
N GLY A 32 -4.01 6.49 -4.59
CA GLY A 32 -2.86 5.61 -4.59
C GLY A 32 -2.76 4.62 -5.76
N ARG A 33 -1.76 3.75 -5.61
CA ARG A 33 -1.49 2.56 -6.41
C ARG A 33 -1.94 1.34 -5.61
N HIS A 34 -2.70 0.43 -6.22
CA HIS A 34 -3.32 -0.70 -5.53
C HIS A 34 -2.59 -1.99 -5.89
N PHE A 35 -2.22 -2.76 -4.87
CA PHE A 35 -1.54 -4.05 -4.99
C PHE A 35 -2.32 -5.12 -4.23
N ARG A 36 -2.66 -6.20 -4.93
CA ARG A 36 -3.39 -7.34 -4.39
C ARG A 36 -2.38 -8.35 -3.84
N LEU A 37 -2.27 -8.46 -2.52
CA LEU A 37 -1.32 -9.39 -1.89
C LEU A 37 -1.95 -10.78 -1.65
N SER A 38 -3.25 -10.81 -1.37
CA SER A 38 -4.07 -12.02 -1.29
C SER A 38 -5.54 -11.65 -1.53
N ARG A 39 -6.45 -12.64 -1.57
CA ARG A 39 -7.89 -12.42 -1.73
C ARG A 39 -8.42 -11.30 -0.81
N ASP A 40 -7.97 -11.27 0.44
CA ASP A 40 -8.52 -10.40 1.50
C ASP A 40 -7.54 -9.31 1.97
N ILE A 41 -6.38 -9.19 1.30
CA ILE A 41 -5.32 -8.27 1.68
C ILE A 41 -4.88 -7.46 0.46
N LYS A 42 -4.95 -6.13 0.58
CA LYS A 42 -4.45 -5.20 -0.43
C LYS A 42 -3.62 -4.09 0.19
N LEU A 43 -2.60 -3.65 -0.54
CA LEU A 43 -1.80 -2.49 -0.19
C LEU A 43 -2.16 -1.32 -1.11
N VAL A 44 -2.37 -0.16 -0.52
CA VAL A 44 -2.58 1.10 -1.25
C VAL A 44 -1.40 2.03 -0.97
N VAL A 45 -0.67 2.43 -2.01
CA VAL A 45 0.52 3.29 -1.92
C VAL A 45 0.22 4.68 -2.45
N GLY A 46 0.34 5.72 -1.64
CA GLY A 46 0.05 7.09 -2.06
C GLY A 46 0.94 7.58 -3.22
N ARG A 47 0.37 8.36 -4.14
CA ARG A 47 1.11 8.90 -5.30
C ARG A 47 1.83 10.20 -5.02
N ASN A 48 1.32 10.99 -4.08
CA ASN A 48 1.81 12.32 -3.74
C ASN A 48 1.46 12.67 -2.28
N LYS A 49 1.86 13.85 -1.82
CA LYS A 49 1.63 14.30 -0.45
C LYS A 49 0.14 14.39 -0.08
N GLU A 50 -0.69 14.90 -0.98
CA GLU A 50 -2.14 15.03 -0.75
C GLU A 50 -2.80 13.67 -0.56
N GLU A 51 -2.48 12.69 -1.41
CA GLU A 51 -2.98 11.32 -1.24
C GLU A 51 -2.44 10.65 0.01
N ASN A 52 -1.18 10.89 0.37
CA ASN A 52 -0.61 10.38 1.61
C ASN A 52 -1.41 10.86 2.83
N GLU A 53 -1.81 12.13 2.86
CA GLU A 53 -2.64 12.70 3.93
C GLU A 53 -4.05 12.10 3.91
N GLN A 54 -4.66 11.97 2.73
CA GLN A 54 -5.99 11.36 2.58
C GLN A 54 -6.00 9.89 3.00
N LEU A 55 -4.96 9.12 2.69
CA LEU A 55 -4.84 7.71 3.09
C LEU A 55 -4.86 7.51 4.60
N LEU A 56 -4.36 8.48 5.39
CA LEU A 56 -4.42 8.41 6.85
C LEU A 56 -5.86 8.43 7.38
N ASN A 57 -6.80 9.01 6.64
CA ASN A 57 -8.22 9.04 7.01
C ASN A 57 -8.91 7.67 6.80
N PHE A 58 -8.33 6.81 5.96
CA PHE A 58 -8.83 5.45 5.71
C PHE A 58 -8.22 4.40 6.63
N PHE A 59 -7.32 4.81 7.53
CA PHE A 59 -6.63 3.92 8.45
C PHE A 59 -7.55 3.45 9.59
N GLN A 60 -7.81 2.15 9.65
CA GLN A 60 -8.69 1.51 10.63
C GLN A 60 -7.93 0.54 11.56
N ASP A 61 -8.57 0.05 12.63
CA ASP A 61 -7.87 -0.61 13.75
C ASP A 61 -7.20 -1.91 13.32
N GLU A 62 -7.76 -2.52 12.29
CA GLU A 62 -7.24 -3.73 11.69
C GLU A 62 -6.17 -3.46 10.64
N ASP A 63 -5.88 -2.24 10.23
CA ASP A 63 -4.94 -2.00 9.13
C ASP A 63 -3.50 -1.84 9.64
N PHE A 64 -2.56 -1.78 8.70
CA PHE A 64 -1.20 -1.32 8.98
C PHE A 64 -0.79 -0.15 8.07
N LEU A 65 -0.02 0.79 8.61
CA LEU A 65 0.61 1.87 7.84
C LEU A 65 2.11 1.63 7.71
N PHE A 66 2.67 2.00 6.56
CA PHE A 66 4.09 1.87 6.25
C PHE A 66 4.65 3.21 5.78
N LYS A 67 5.82 3.59 6.30
CA LYS A 67 6.54 4.81 5.90
C LYS A 67 8.04 4.58 5.98
N ALA A 68 8.80 5.22 5.09
CA ALA A 68 10.25 5.24 5.22
C ALA A 68 10.68 5.99 6.50
N LYS A 69 11.67 5.44 7.19
CA LYS A 69 12.21 6.02 8.43
C LYS A 69 13.11 7.24 8.15
N ASN A 70 13.97 7.11 7.14
CA ASN A 70 15.06 8.08 6.87
C ASN A 70 15.03 8.67 5.45
N LEU A 71 14.02 8.32 4.64
CA LEU A 71 13.90 8.76 3.26
C LEU A 71 12.55 9.44 3.04
N LYS A 72 12.48 10.31 2.03
CA LYS A 72 11.18 10.75 1.51
C LYS A 72 10.54 9.59 0.76
N GLY A 73 9.23 9.45 0.90
CA GLY A 73 8.51 8.35 0.28
C GLY A 73 7.02 8.41 0.55
N PRO A 74 6.27 7.44 0.00
CA PRO A 74 4.84 7.39 0.16
C PRO A 74 4.44 6.94 1.57
N VAL A 75 3.19 7.19 1.87
CA VAL A 75 2.46 6.45 2.89
C VAL A 75 1.79 5.28 2.19
N SER A 76 1.99 4.08 2.72
CA SER A 76 1.27 2.89 2.26
C SER A 76 0.33 2.39 3.34
N LEU A 77 -0.89 2.03 2.95
CA LEU A 77 -1.95 1.51 3.80
C LEU A 77 -2.27 0.07 3.40
N LEU A 78 -2.02 -0.88 4.31
CA LEU A 78 -2.41 -2.28 4.14
C LEU A 78 -3.81 -2.47 4.71
N LYS A 79 -4.78 -2.66 3.81
CA LYS A 79 -6.13 -3.05 4.15
C LYS A 79 -6.17 -4.57 4.26
N LYS A 80 -6.62 -5.08 5.41
CA LYS A 80 -6.76 -6.52 5.66
C LYS A 80 -8.14 -6.86 6.22
N ARG A 81 -8.69 -7.99 5.77
CA ARG A 81 -9.90 -8.61 6.34
C ARG A 81 -9.62 -9.97 6.96
N SER A 82 -8.37 -10.41 6.94
CA SER A 82 -7.90 -11.67 7.49
C SER A 82 -6.57 -11.48 8.22
N LYS A 83 -6.09 -12.54 8.87
CA LYS A 83 -4.81 -12.50 9.59
C LYS A 83 -3.65 -12.24 8.61
N VAL A 84 -2.82 -11.28 8.95
CA VAL A 84 -1.60 -10.95 8.21
C VAL A 84 -0.42 -11.70 8.83
N ASN A 85 0.31 -12.43 7.99
CA ASN A 85 1.58 -13.06 8.35
C ASN A 85 2.77 -12.14 8.02
N ASN A 86 3.98 -12.57 8.39
CA ASN A 86 5.19 -11.78 8.15
C ASN A 86 5.51 -11.59 6.66
N GLU A 87 5.05 -12.50 5.78
CA GLU A 87 5.27 -12.39 4.33
C GLU A 87 4.55 -11.18 3.74
N PHE A 88 3.30 -10.92 4.15
CA PHE A 88 2.56 -9.75 3.68
C PHE A 88 3.13 -8.44 4.23
N ILE A 89 3.65 -8.46 5.46
CA ILE A 89 4.37 -7.31 6.04
C ILE A 89 5.65 -7.04 5.25
N ASP A 90 6.44 -8.08 4.97
CA ASP A 90 7.66 -7.97 4.17
C ASP A 90 7.37 -7.40 2.78
N LYS A 91 6.42 -7.99 2.04
CA LYS A 91 5.97 -7.48 0.73
C LYS A 91 5.54 -6.02 0.80
N SER A 92 4.77 -5.64 1.83
CA SER A 92 4.32 -4.25 2.01
C SER A 92 5.47 -3.28 2.22
N CYS A 93 6.47 -3.67 3.01
CA CYS A 93 7.70 -2.90 3.19
C CYS A 93 8.46 -2.77 1.87
N ARG A 94 8.68 -3.88 1.15
CA ARG A 94 9.42 -3.91 -0.13
C ARG A 94 8.74 -3.05 -1.21
N ILE A 95 7.41 -3.10 -1.31
CA ILE A 95 6.65 -2.25 -2.24
C ILE A 95 6.75 -0.78 -1.82
N THR A 96 6.63 -0.46 -0.53
CA THR A 96 6.76 0.92 -0.04
C THR A 96 8.15 1.48 -0.36
N ALA A 97 9.20 0.69 -0.10
CA ALA A 97 10.58 1.04 -0.37
C ALA A 97 10.86 1.31 -1.86
N ARG A 98 10.17 0.60 -2.77
CA ARG A 98 10.28 0.81 -4.23
C ARG A 98 9.84 2.20 -4.68
N TYR A 99 8.90 2.79 -3.97
CA TYR A 99 8.38 4.12 -4.27
C TYR A 99 9.01 5.24 -3.42
N CYS A 100 10.02 4.92 -2.60
CA CYS A 100 10.80 5.94 -1.90
C CYS A 100 11.72 6.68 -2.87
N ASP A 101 11.98 7.95 -2.54
CA ASP A 101 12.98 8.77 -3.20
C ASP A 101 14.36 8.28 -2.75
N ARG A 102 14.93 7.37 -3.54
CA ARG A 102 16.15 6.63 -3.23
C ARG A 102 17.19 6.84 -4.32
N ASN A 103 18.45 6.92 -3.91
CA ASN A 103 19.57 6.69 -4.82
C ASN A 103 19.84 5.18 -4.82
N GLU A 104 19.76 4.51 -5.97
CA GLU A 104 19.89 3.05 -6.04
C GLU A 104 21.30 2.56 -5.68
N GLU A 105 22.34 3.38 -5.87
CA GLU A 105 23.73 3.05 -5.53
C GLU A 105 23.98 3.18 -4.01
N GLU A 106 23.37 4.18 -3.36
CA GLU A 106 23.57 4.47 -1.94
C GLU A 106 22.54 3.79 -1.03
N ASN A 107 21.38 3.41 -1.58
CA ASN A 107 20.23 2.93 -0.84
C ASN A 107 19.66 1.64 -1.45
N GLU A 108 20.50 0.62 -1.57
CA GLU A 108 20.06 -0.73 -1.94
C GLU A 108 18.95 -1.25 -1.01
N GLU A 109 19.03 -0.92 0.27
CA GLU A 109 18.05 -1.27 1.29
C GLU A 109 17.46 -0.02 1.95
N VAL A 110 16.17 -0.07 2.25
CA VAL A 110 15.43 1.02 2.89
C VAL A 110 14.88 0.56 4.24
N ASN A 111 14.99 1.43 5.25
CA ASN A 111 14.35 1.22 6.54
C ASN A 111 12.89 1.69 6.47
N ILE A 112 11.95 0.77 6.58
CA ILE A 112 10.51 1.01 6.60
C ILE A 112 9.97 0.77 8.00
N ASN A 113 9.30 1.77 8.55
CA ASN A 113 8.54 1.65 9.78
C ASN A 113 7.13 1.13 9.46
N TYR A 114 6.61 0.19 10.26
CA TYR A 114 5.21 -0.20 10.20
C TYR A 114 4.48 0.04 11.52
N TYR A 115 3.25 0.51 11.43
CA TYR A 115 2.45 1.06 12.54
C TYR A 115 1.06 0.43 12.61
N SER A 116 0.51 0.26 13.81
CA SER A 116 -0.92 0.02 14.08
C SER A 116 -1.72 1.33 14.10
N LYS A 117 -3.06 1.27 14.18
CA LYS A 117 -3.92 2.46 14.26
C LYS A 117 -3.70 3.34 15.48
N SER A 118 -3.25 2.76 16.60
CA SER A 118 -2.77 3.54 17.75
C SER A 118 -1.58 4.45 17.40
N LYS A 119 -1.09 4.41 16.15
CA LYS A 119 0.12 5.07 15.63
C LYS A 119 1.37 4.63 16.39
N GLU A 120 1.28 3.51 17.09
CA GLU A 120 2.40 2.88 17.74
C GLU A 120 3.28 2.24 16.67
N LEU A 121 4.55 2.57 16.71
CA LEU A 121 5.55 1.91 15.88
C LEU A 121 5.67 0.46 16.36
N ILE A 122 5.30 -0.48 15.51
CA ILE A 122 5.43 -1.90 15.84
C ILE A 122 6.84 -2.38 15.55
N ARG A 123 7.41 -2.03 14.38
CA ARG A 123 8.79 -2.37 14.01
C ARG A 123 9.33 -1.49 12.90
N THR A 124 10.67 -1.44 12.80
CA THR A 124 11.39 -1.04 11.60
C THR A 124 11.94 -2.27 10.88
N MET A 125 11.69 -2.37 9.58
CA MET A 125 12.20 -3.43 8.69
C MET A 125 13.20 -2.83 7.72
N LYS A 126 14.38 -3.45 7.58
CA LYS A 126 15.35 -3.11 6.54
C LYS A 126 15.13 -4.05 5.36
N VAL A 127 14.79 -3.50 4.19
CA VAL A 127 14.36 -4.31 3.04
C VAL A 127 14.92 -3.79 1.72
N LYS A 128 15.18 -4.69 0.78
CA LYS A 128 15.39 -4.32 -0.63
C LYS A 128 14.05 -4.05 -1.31
N PRO A 129 13.92 -2.98 -2.11
CA PRO A 129 12.72 -2.73 -2.90
C PRO A 129 12.26 -3.92 -3.72
N LEU A 130 10.94 -4.06 -3.87
CA LEU A 130 10.36 -5.10 -4.71
C LEU A 130 10.76 -4.84 -6.18
N ILE A 131 11.19 -5.88 -6.88
CA ILE A 131 11.56 -5.78 -8.30
C ILE A 131 10.32 -5.56 -9.17
N GLU A 132 10.50 -4.96 -10.35
CA GLU A 132 9.37 -4.54 -11.19
C GLU A 132 8.49 -5.73 -11.62
N ASP A 133 9.09 -6.87 -11.99
CA ASP A 133 8.33 -8.04 -12.43
C ASP A 133 7.40 -8.58 -11.32
N GLU A 134 7.90 -8.68 -10.09
CA GLU A 134 7.08 -9.06 -8.93
C GLU A 134 6.01 -8.01 -8.61
N LEU A 135 6.34 -6.72 -8.78
CA LEU A 135 5.44 -5.60 -8.53
C LEU A 135 4.27 -5.58 -9.49
N GLU A 136 4.51 -5.81 -10.79
CA GLU A 136 3.48 -5.83 -11.84
C GLU A 136 2.51 -6.99 -11.68
N ILE A 137 2.97 -8.16 -11.22
CA ILE A 137 2.09 -9.31 -10.91
C ILE A 137 1.07 -8.95 -9.81
N LEU A 138 1.49 -8.17 -8.81
CA LEU A 138 0.64 -7.78 -7.70
C LEU A 138 -0.22 -6.55 -8.03
N ARG A 139 0.15 -5.75 -9.03
CA ARG A 139 -0.53 -4.50 -9.33
C ARG A 139 -1.93 -4.80 -9.85
N ILE A 140 -2.93 -4.19 -9.22
CA ILE A 140 -4.28 -4.17 -9.76
C ILE A 140 -4.22 -3.19 -10.94
N GLN A 141 -3.90 -3.73 -12.12
CA GLN A 141 -3.49 -2.96 -13.29
C GLN A 141 -4.44 -1.80 -13.56
N GLY A 142 -3.85 -0.70 -14.05
CA GLY A 142 -4.46 0.25 -14.96
C GLY A 142 -3.74 0.10 -16.27
#